data_AF-A0A917QVU0-F1
#
_entry.id   AF-A0A917QVU0-F1
#
_cell.length_a   1.000
_cell.length_b   1.000
_cell.length_c   1.000
_cell.angle_alpha   90.00
_cell.angle_beta   90.00
_cell.angle_gamma   90.00
#
_symmetry.space_group_name_H-M   'P 1'
#
loop_
_entity.id
_entity.type
_entity.pdbx_description
1 polymer ?
#
loop_
_entity_poly.entity_id
_entity_poly.type
_entity_poly.pdbx_seq_one_letter_code
_entity_poly.pdbx_strand_id
1 'polypeptide(L)'
;MTVVWINGAFGAGKTTTARELIDLIPNSTLFDPELVGAGLTHLLPPKHLAEVGDFQDLPIWRRLVVDTAAALLAELGGVLVIPMTLLRQDYRDEIFGGLASRRIPVRHVLLAPAETILRERIAGREVPPDLPDGEIRVRQWSYDHIEPYRAALAGWLTVDAHLVDTSALTPYESAERIADAVRTGAVPVCDIVQTPEPTAETVAAGVLLFDEQNRVLLVDPTYKAGWEFPGGVVERGEAPARAGIREVAEETGIQLDDVPRLLVVDWEPPAPPGYGGLRLLFDGGRLDGAEARRMLLPGPELRGWRFASEEEAATLLPPVRYERLRWALRAREQGAALYLEAGVPVG
;
A
#
# COMPACT_ATOMS: atom_id res chain seq x y z
N MET A 1 0.61 13.25 12.55
CA MET A 1 1.36 13.26 11.29
C MET A 1 0.48 12.61 10.24
N THR A 2 0.24 13.27 9.11
CA THR A 2 -0.62 12.73 8.04
C THR A 2 -0.20 13.30 6.71
N VAL A 3 -0.48 12.58 5.64
CA VAL A 3 -0.32 13.04 4.26
C VAL A 3 -1.66 13.51 3.73
N VAL A 4 -1.69 14.68 3.08
CA VAL A 4 -2.78 15.09 2.19
C VAL A 4 -2.26 14.97 0.77
N TRP A 5 -2.69 13.92 0.07
CA TRP A 5 -2.29 13.68 -1.31
C TRP A 5 -3.26 14.37 -2.26
N ILE A 6 -2.78 15.31 -3.07
CA ILE A 6 -3.57 16.05 -4.05
C ILE A 6 -3.33 15.43 -5.43
N ASN A 7 -4.29 14.65 -5.89
CA ASN A 7 -4.34 14.01 -7.20
C ASN A 7 -5.24 14.79 -8.17
N GLY A 8 -5.19 14.45 -9.46
CA GLY A 8 -5.92 15.10 -10.54
C GLY A 8 -5.11 15.07 -11.83
N ALA A 9 -5.77 15.30 -12.96
CA ALA A 9 -5.12 15.30 -14.27
C ALA A 9 -3.94 16.30 -14.36
N PHE A 10 -3.06 16.09 -15.34
CA PHE A 10 -2.07 17.10 -15.71
C PHE A 10 -2.77 18.38 -16.13
N GLY A 11 -2.38 19.52 -15.53
CA GLY A 11 -3.08 20.80 -15.74
C GLY A 11 -4.28 21.06 -14.82
N ALA A 12 -4.66 20.13 -13.93
CA ALA A 12 -5.77 20.32 -13.00
C ALA A 12 -5.51 21.38 -11.89
N GLY A 13 -4.29 21.91 -11.78
CA GLY A 13 -3.93 22.93 -10.78
C GLY A 13 -3.42 22.38 -9.44
N LYS A 14 -2.99 21.11 -9.39
CA LYS A 14 -2.51 20.44 -8.17
C LYS A 14 -1.43 21.24 -7.42
N THR A 15 -0.32 21.56 -8.09
CA THR A 15 0.82 22.24 -7.47
C THR A 15 0.44 23.64 -6.97
N THR A 16 -0.36 24.38 -7.73
CA THR A 16 -0.83 25.71 -7.32
C THR A 16 -1.75 25.60 -6.10
N THR A 17 -2.72 24.68 -6.14
CA THR A 17 -3.63 24.41 -5.00
C THR A 17 -2.86 23.95 -3.76
N ALA A 18 -1.84 23.11 -3.92
CA ALA A 18 -1.01 22.63 -2.82
C ALA A 18 -0.24 23.75 -2.12
N ARG A 19 0.23 24.76 -2.87
CA ARG A 19 0.92 25.94 -2.33
C ARG A 19 -0.03 26.82 -1.52
N GLU A 20 -1.24 27.04 -2.00
CA GLU A 20 -2.27 27.76 -1.22
C GLU A 20 -2.65 26.96 0.04
N LEU A 21 -2.72 25.62 -0.07
CA LEU A 21 -3.15 24.75 1.03
C LEU A 21 -2.20 24.78 2.22
N ILE A 22 -0.89 24.92 2.00
CA ILE A 22 0.07 24.93 3.11
C ILE A 22 -0.05 26.17 4.01
N ASP A 23 -0.58 27.27 3.47
CA ASP A 23 -0.85 28.48 4.26
C ASP A 23 -2.16 28.36 5.06
N LEU A 24 -3.07 27.46 4.65
CA LEU A 24 -4.38 27.26 5.27
C LEU A 24 -4.40 26.14 6.33
N ILE A 25 -3.53 25.14 6.19
CA ILE A 25 -3.39 24.03 7.16
C ILE A 25 -2.21 24.32 8.10
N PRO A 26 -2.46 24.46 9.42
CA PRO A 26 -1.39 24.70 10.39
C PRO A 26 -0.35 23.57 10.41
N ASN A 27 0.91 23.93 10.60
CA ASN A 27 2.03 22.99 10.66
C ASN A 27 2.06 22.04 9.45
N SER A 28 1.85 22.59 8.26
CA SER A 28 1.92 21.81 7.04
C SER A 28 3.18 22.13 6.24
N THR A 29 3.61 21.17 5.41
CA THR A 29 4.79 21.30 4.54
C THR A 29 4.45 20.74 3.17
N LEU A 30 4.94 21.40 2.12
CA LEU A 30 4.80 20.93 0.75
C LEU A 30 5.94 19.95 0.42
N PHE A 31 5.60 18.77 -0.10
CA PHE A 31 6.57 17.86 -0.70
C PHE A 31 6.15 17.54 -2.13
N ASP A 32 6.96 17.98 -3.10
CA ASP A 32 6.76 17.70 -4.52
C ASP A 32 7.58 16.46 -4.93
N PRO A 33 6.94 15.31 -5.24
CA PRO A 33 7.68 14.10 -5.59
C PRO A 33 8.34 14.14 -6.98
N GLU A 34 8.07 15.16 -7.81
CA GLU A 34 8.85 15.40 -9.04
C GLU A 34 10.33 15.63 -8.73
N LEU A 35 10.67 16.16 -7.54
CA LEU A 35 12.05 16.35 -7.08
C LEU A 35 12.81 15.02 -6.98
N VAL A 36 12.14 13.95 -6.54
CA VAL A 36 12.72 12.61 -6.49
C VAL A 36 12.98 12.10 -7.90
N GLY A 37 12.03 12.32 -8.82
CA GLY A 37 12.18 11.96 -10.24
C GLY A 37 13.36 12.67 -10.88
N ALA A 38 13.46 13.99 -10.69
CA ALA A 38 14.57 14.82 -11.16
C ALA A 38 15.92 14.32 -10.61
N GLY A 39 16.01 14.03 -9.31
CA GLY A 39 17.22 13.49 -8.69
C GLY A 39 17.66 12.15 -9.31
N LEU A 40 16.72 11.24 -9.58
CA LEU A 40 17.03 9.94 -10.18
C LEU A 40 17.66 10.04 -11.56
N THR A 41 17.37 11.08 -12.34
CA THR A 41 18.02 11.31 -13.64
C THR A 41 19.53 11.48 -13.54
N HIS A 42 20.04 11.90 -12.38
CA HIS A 42 21.46 12.05 -12.10
C HIS A 42 22.09 10.84 -11.40
N LEU A 43 21.28 9.93 -10.85
CA LEU A 43 21.74 8.78 -10.08
C LEU A 43 21.73 7.48 -10.88
N LEU A 44 20.80 7.34 -11.82
CA LEU A 44 20.62 6.11 -12.59
C LEU A 44 21.42 6.13 -13.90
N PRO A 45 21.95 4.98 -14.36
CA PRO A 45 22.63 4.90 -15.65
C PRO A 45 21.70 5.30 -16.81
N PRO A 46 22.19 6.03 -17.84
CA PRO A 46 21.36 6.48 -18.96
C PRO A 46 20.59 5.36 -19.68
N LYS A 47 21.18 4.16 -19.79
CA LYS A 47 20.53 2.97 -20.36
C LYS A 47 19.25 2.57 -19.61
N HIS A 48 19.22 2.79 -18.30
CA HIS A 48 18.09 2.46 -17.44
C HIS A 48 16.96 3.49 -17.56
N LEU A 49 17.30 4.73 -17.94
CA LEU A 49 16.36 5.83 -18.16
C LEU A 49 15.83 5.85 -19.59
N ALA A 50 16.61 5.36 -20.56
CA ALA A 50 16.24 5.38 -21.98
C ALA A 50 14.98 4.55 -22.31
N GLU A 51 14.67 3.55 -21.49
CA GLU A 51 13.51 2.67 -21.65
C GLU A 51 12.28 3.15 -20.85
N VAL A 52 12.40 4.26 -20.12
CA VAL A 52 11.40 4.74 -19.17
C VAL A 52 10.80 6.06 -19.67
N GLY A 53 9.52 6.03 -20.00
CA GLY A 53 8.78 7.21 -20.45
C GLY A 53 8.29 8.09 -19.29
N ASP A 54 7.89 7.47 -18.17
CA ASP A 54 7.47 8.14 -16.94
C ASP A 54 8.36 7.66 -15.78
N PHE A 55 8.94 8.57 -14.99
CA PHE A 55 9.70 8.18 -13.79
C PHE A 55 8.82 7.42 -12.79
N GLN A 56 7.50 7.57 -12.84
CA GLN A 56 6.56 6.82 -12.02
C GLN A 56 6.60 5.32 -12.29
N ASP A 57 7.06 4.90 -13.48
CA ASP A 57 7.21 3.48 -13.82
C ASP A 57 8.38 2.83 -13.07
N LEU A 58 9.33 3.62 -12.56
CA LEU A 58 10.48 3.14 -11.79
C LEU A 58 10.08 2.71 -10.38
N PRO A 59 10.29 1.44 -9.98
CA PRO A 59 10.06 1.00 -8.60
C PRO A 59 10.89 1.79 -7.58
N ILE A 60 12.13 2.15 -7.94
CA ILE A 60 12.98 2.97 -7.06
C ILE A 60 12.40 4.37 -6.82
N TRP A 61 11.69 4.95 -7.79
CA TRP A 61 11.04 6.24 -7.60
C TRP A 61 9.90 6.11 -6.59
N ARG A 62 8.97 5.16 -6.78
CA ARG A 62 7.84 4.94 -5.87
C ARG A 62 8.30 4.68 -4.44
N ARG A 63 9.34 3.86 -4.25
CA ARG A 63 9.97 3.64 -2.94
C ARG A 63 10.54 4.92 -2.34
N LEU A 64 11.31 5.71 -3.11
CA LEU A 64 11.94 6.92 -2.60
C LEU A 64 10.94 8.02 -2.27
N VAL A 65 9.78 8.08 -2.94
CA VAL A 65 8.68 8.98 -2.56
C VAL A 65 8.20 8.67 -1.15
N VAL A 66 7.98 7.39 -0.84
CA VAL A 66 7.59 6.93 0.51
C VAL A 66 8.68 7.23 1.53
N ASP A 67 9.94 6.91 1.22
CA ASP A 67 11.09 7.18 2.09
C ASP A 67 11.24 8.66 2.43
N THR A 68 11.15 9.51 1.41
CA THR A 68 11.29 10.96 1.56
C THR A 68 10.13 11.53 2.37
N ALA A 69 8.89 11.14 2.07
CA ALA A 69 7.72 11.60 2.82
C ALA A 69 7.79 11.19 4.30
N ALA A 70 8.20 9.96 4.59
CA ALA A 70 8.38 9.47 5.96
C ALA A 70 9.47 10.25 6.71
N ALA A 71 10.62 10.49 6.06
CA ALA A 71 11.71 11.27 6.65
C ALA A 71 11.29 12.71 6.94
N LEU A 72 10.61 13.37 6.00
CA LEU A 72 10.09 14.74 6.19
C LEU A 72 9.10 14.82 7.35
N LEU A 73 8.17 13.87 7.45
CA LEU A 73 7.21 13.83 8.56
C LEU A 73 7.88 13.54 9.91
N ALA A 74 8.89 12.67 9.94
CA ALA A 74 9.64 12.38 11.16
C ALA A 74 10.40 13.61 11.68
N GLU A 75 10.94 14.43 10.78
CA GLU A 75 11.69 15.64 11.13
C GLU A 75 10.77 16.83 11.47
N LEU A 76 9.73 17.06 10.67
CA LEU A 76 8.92 18.28 10.72
C LEU A 76 7.60 18.09 11.50
N GLY A 77 7.12 16.85 11.62
CA GLY A 77 5.80 16.55 12.17
C GLY A 77 4.66 17.04 11.26
N GLY A 78 3.49 17.28 11.86
CA GLY A 78 2.40 18.01 11.19
C GLY A 78 1.74 17.30 10.00
N VAL A 79 1.46 18.06 8.94
CA VAL A 79 0.77 17.60 7.71
C VAL A 79 1.71 17.74 6.51
N LEU A 80 1.88 16.68 5.73
CA LEU A 80 2.63 16.74 4.48
C LEU A 80 1.65 16.83 3.31
N VAL A 81 1.67 17.94 2.58
CA VAL A 81 0.86 18.14 1.37
C VAL A 81 1.66 17.68 0.16
N ILE A 82 1.14 16.70 -0.58
CA ILE A 82 1.84 16.06 -1.70
C ILE A 82 1.00 16.19 -2.98
N PRO A 83 1.33 17.11 -3.91
CA PRO A 83 0.71 17.15 -5.22
C PRO A 83 1.36 16.14 -6.17
N MET A 84 0.60 15.16 -6.66
CA MET A 84 1.09 14.24 -7.69
C MET A 84 -0.06 13.52 -8.40
N THR A 85 0.08 13.34 -9.71
CA THR A 85 -0.88 12.58 -10.53
C THR A 85 -0.63 11.08 -10.37
N LEU A 86 -1.61 10.33 -9.87
CA LEU A 86 -1.60 8.86 -9.92
C LEU A 86 -2.82 8.37 -10.70
N LEU A 87 -2.59 7.80 -11.88
CA LEU A 87 -3.66 7.28 -12.76
C LEU A 87 -3.77 5.75 -12.71
N ARG A 88 -2.71 5.07 -12.27
CA ARG A 88 -2.70 3.61 -12.15
C ARG A 88 -2.88 3.21 -10.69
N GLN A 89 -3.80 2.27 -10.46
CA GLN A 89 -4.14 1.81 -9.12
C GLN A 89 -2.97 1.07 -8.46
N ASP A 90 -2.21 0.27 -9.22
CA ASP A 90 -1.03 -0.43 -8.71
C ASP A 90 0.04 0.53 -8.17
N TYR A 91 0.24 1.68 -8.81
CA TYR A 91 1.20 2.69 -8.33
C TYR A 91 0.71 3.40 -7.08
N ARG A 92 -0.60 3.68 -7.03
CA ARG A 92 -1.24 4.19 -5.80
C ARG A 92 -1.08 3.19 -4.67
N ASP A 93 -1.34 1.91 -4.89
CA ASP A 93 -1.28 0.90 -3.85
C ASP A 93 0.15 0.72 -3.32
N GLU A 94 1.16 0.72 -4.18
CA GLU A 94 2.57 0.66 -3.75
C GLU A 94 2.96 1.87 -2.88
N ILE A 95 2.60 3.09 -3.31
CA ILE A 95 2.99 4.32 -2.58
C ILE A 95 2.19 4.47 -1.29
N PHE A 96 0.86 4.37 -1.37
CA PHE A 96 -0.01 4.59 -0.22
C PHE A 96 0.14 3.46 0.78
N GLY A 97 0.27 2.24 0.28
CA GLY A 97 0.66 1.10 1.06
C GLY A 97 1.99 1.26 1.77
N GLY A 98 3.03 1.71 1.07
CA GLY A 98 4.32 2.06 1.67
C GLY A 98 4.21 3.13 2.76
N LEU A 99 3.32 4.12 2.63
CA LEU A 99 3.06 5.12 3.68
C LEU A 99 2.30 4.52 4.88
N ALA A 100 1.23 3.78 4.62
CA ALA A 100 0.40 3.14 5.64
C ALA A 100 1.22 2.15 6.49
N SER A 101 2.14 1.44 5.84
CA SER A 101 3.08 0.52 6.45
C SER A 101 3.99 1.17 7.52
N ARG A 102 4.18 2.49 7.42
CA ARG A 102 4.92 3.32 8.38
C ARG A 102 3.98 4.03 9.35
N ARG A 103 2.72 3.62 9.40
CA ARG A 103 1.60 4.23 10.14
C ARG A 103 1.43 5.71 9.77
N ILE A 104 1.65 6.06 8.51
CA ILE A 104 1.43 7.41 7.99
C ILE A 104 0.06 7.42 7.28
N PRO A 105 -0.98 8.00 7.91
CA PRO A 105 -2.31 8.05 7.32
C PRO A 105 -2.32 8.98 6.10
N VAL A 106 -2.90 8.52 5.00
CA VAL A 106 -3.05 9.28 3.76
C VAL A 106 -4.51 9.72 3.60
N ARG A 107 -4.71 11.00 3.30
CA ARG A 107 -5.99 11.57 2.88
C ARG A 107 -5.89 11.88 1.39
N HIS A 108 -6.59 11.11 0.56
CA HIS A 108 -6.54 11.25 -0.89
C HIS A 108 -7.62 12.21 -1.38
N VAL A 109 -7.18 13.29 -2.02
CA VAL A 109 -8.02 14.35 -2.57
C VAL A 109 -7.83 14.39 -4.07
N LEU A 110 -8.93 14.51 -4.81
CA LEU A 110 -8.94 14.56 -6.26
C LEU A 110 -9.47 15.90 -6.77
N LEU A 111 -8.63 16.66 -7.46
CA LEU A 111 -9.07 17.83 -8.23
C LEU A 111 -9.66 17.35 -9.56
N ALA A 112 -10.97 17.56 -9.74
CA ALA A 112 -11.71 17.07 -10.90
C ALA A 112 -12.43 18.22 -11.63
N PRO A 113 -11.71 19.06 -12.39
CA PRO A 113 -12.37 20.01 -13.29
C PRO A 113 -13.05 19.27 -14.45
N ALA A 114 -14.11 19.86 -15.00
CA ALA A 114 -14.73 19.39 -16.23
C ALA A 114 -13.70 19.34 -17.38
N GLU A 115 -13.83 18.36 -18.28
CA GLU A 115 -12.84 18.12 -19.34
C GLU A 115 -12.61 19.34 -20.24
N THR A 116 -13.66 20.11 -20.56
CA THR A 116 -13.55 21.33 -21.35
C THR A 116 -12.65 22.36 -20.66
N ILE A 117 -12.86 22.58 -19.35
CA ILE A 117 -12.05 23.46 -18.52
C ILE A 117 -10.61 22.94 -18.40
N LEU A 118 -10.44 21.62 -18.24
CA LEU A 118 -9.11 21.00 -18.19
C LEU A 118 -8.32 21.27 -19.47
N ARG A 119 -8.95 21.08 -20.64
CA ARG A 119 -8.33 21.34 -21.95
C ARG A 119 -7.98 22.82 -22.12
N GLU A 120 -8.87 23.72 -21.71
CA GLU A 120 -8.62 25.16 -21.72
C GLU A 120 -7.42 25.53 -20.82
N ARG A 121 -7.34 24.97 -19.62
CA ARG A 121 -6.20 25.16 -18.69
C ARG A 121 -4.89 24.63 -19.27
N ILE A 122 -4.90 23.47 -19.93
CA ILE A 122 -3.71 22.92 -20.61
C ILE A 122 -3.27 23.84 -21.75
N ALA A 123 -4.22 24.35 -22.56
CA ALA A 123 -3.95 25.24 -23.67
C ALA A 123 -3.37 26.59 -23.21
N GLY A 124 -3.89 27.15 -22.12
CA GLY A 124 -3.45 28.45 -21.57
C GLY A 124 -2.20 28.41 -20.68
N ARG A 125 -1.59 27.23 -20.47
CA ARG A 125 -0.42 27.10 -19.58
C ARG A 125 0.81 27.79 -20.18
N GLU A 126 1.37 28.77 -19.46
CA GLU A 126 2.68 29.35 -19.76
C GLU A 126 3.77 28.32 -19.43
N VAL A 127 4.68 28.09 -20.38
CA VAL A 127 5.83 27.20 -20.23
C VAL A 127 7.11 28.06 -20.26
N PRO A 128 8.08 27.84 -19.37
CA PRO A 128 9.33 28.59 -19.38
C PRO A 128 10.04 28.51 -20.75
N PRO A 129 10.54 29.64 -21.29
CA PRO A 129 11.07 29.75 -22.66
C PRO A 129 12.39 28.98 -22.91
N ASP A 130 12.98 28.42 -21.87
CA ASP A 130 14.31 27.81 -21.81
C ASP A 130 14.36 26.32 -22.20
N LEU A 131 13.25 25.73 -22.66
CA LEU A 131 13.20 24.35 -23.16
C LEU A 131 12.92 24.31 -24.68
N PRO A 132 13.94 24.05 -25.53
CA PRO A 132 13.73 23.72 -26.94
C PRO A 132 12.80 22.50 -27.05
N ASP A 133 11.71 22.61 -27.82
CA ASP A 133 10.64 21.60 -27.98
C ASP A 133 9.84 21.23 -26.71
N GLY A 134 10.10 21.88 -25.57
CA GLY A 134 9.48 21.55 -24.28
C GLY A 134 7.99 21.92 -24.17
N GLU A 135 7.57 23.04 -24.75
CA GLU A 135 6.17 23.49 -24.68
C GLU A 135 5.21 22.52 -25.36
N ILE A 136 5.59 22.04 -26.56
CA ILE A 136 4.80 21.06 -27.32
C ILE A 136 4.77 19.72 -26.57
N ARG A 137 5.91 19.24 -26.07
CA ARG A 137 5.97 17.96 -25.35
C ARG A 137 5.18 17.95 -24.04
N VAL A 138 5.21 19.04 -23.26
CA VAL A 138 4.45 19.15 -21.99
C VAL A 138 2.94 19.21 -22.24
N ARG A 139 2.50 19.97 -23.25
CA ARG A 139 1.09 20.02 -23.63
C ARG A 139 0.63 18.68 -24.21
N GLN A 140 1.40 18.09 -25.12
CA GLN A 140 1.10 16.79 -25.71
C GLN A 140 1.00 15.71 -24.62
N TRP A 141 1.95 15.67 -23.68
CA TRP A 141 1.89 14.80 -22.50
C TRP A 141 0.57 14.98 -21.73
N SER A 142 0.18 16.22 -21.46
CA SER A 142 -1.06 16.49 -20.73
C SER A 142 -2.30 15.98 -21.49
N TYR A 143 -2.33 16.12 -22.82
CA TYR A 143 -3.41 15.61 -23.67
C TYR A 143 -3.42 14.08 -23.76
N ASP A 144 -2.26 13.45 -23.92
CA ASP A 144 -2.11 11.99 -23.99
C ASP A 144 -2.61 11.30 -22.71
N HIS A 145 -2.55 12.01 -21.58
CA HIS A 145 -2.99 11.51 -20.28
C HIS A 145 -4.45 11.83 -19.93
N ILE A 146 -5.21 12.52 -20.79
CA ILE A 146 -6.65 12.76 -20.56
C ILE A 146 -7.42 11.43 -20.58
N GLU A 147 -7.16 10.56 -21.55
CA GLU A 147 -7.90 9.30 -21.67
C GLU A 147 -7.54 8.31 -20.53
N PRO A 148 -6.25 8.09 -20.18
CA PRO A 148 -5.88 7.36 -18.96
C PRO A 148 -6.54 7.93 -17.70
N TYR A 149 -6.63 9.26 -17.57
CA TYR A 149 -7.29 9.89 -16.43
C TYR A 149 -8.79 9.63 -16.41
N ARG A 150 -9.47 9.72 -17.56
CA ARG A 150 -10.89 9.39 -17.69
C ARG A 150 -11.15 7.92 -17.32
N ALA A 151 -10.30 7.00 -17.76
CA ALA A 151 -10.38 5.59 -17.40
C ALA A 151 -10.21 5.39 -15.89
N ALA A 152 -9.24 6.06 -15.25
CA ALA A 152 -9.05 6.01 -13.82
C ALA A 152 -10.25 6.57 -13.04
N LEU A 153 -10.80 7.72 -13.48
CA LEU A 153 -12.00 8.34 -12.91
C LEU A 153 -13.21 7.41 -12.94
N ALA A 154 -13.45 6.76 -14.08
CA ALA A 154 -14.57 5.84 -14.26
C ALA A 154 -14.39 4.51 -13.51
N GLY A 155 -13.15 4.17 -13.14
CA GLY A 155 -12.80 2.97 -12.39
C GLY A 155 -12.63 3.24 -10.89
N TRP A 156 -11.37 3.23 -10.45
CA TRP A 156 -11.02 3.19 -9.03
C TRP A 156 -10.95 4.57 -8.36
N LEU A 157 -10.61 5.62 -9.12
CA LEU A 157 -10.14 6.89 -8.55
C LEU A 157 -11.25 7.69 -7.85
N THR A 158 -12.49 7.60 -8.33
CA THR A 158 -13.65 8.27 -7.71
C THR A 158 -14.15 7.56 -6.46
N VAL A 159 -13.83 6.27 -6.30
CA VAL A 159 -14.13 5.49 -5.09
C VAL A 159 -13.07 5.73 -4.02
N ASP A 160 -11.80 5.84 -4.42
CA ASP A 160 -10.66 5.95 -3.51
C ASP A 160 -10.40 7.37 -2.98
N ALA A 161 -10.73 8.40 -3.76
CA ALA A 161 -10.37 9.79 -3.45
C ALA A 161 -11.60 10.67 -3.16
N HIS A 162 -11.43 11.63 -2.24
CA HIS A 162 -12.40 12.68 -2.02
C HIS A 162 -12.39 13.69 -3.17
N LEU A 163 -13.49 13.74 -3.93
CA LEU A 163 -13.59 14.57 -5.12
C LEU A 163 -13.89 16.03 -4.79
N VAL A 164 -13.09 16.92 -5.38
CA VAL A 164 -13.29 18.38 -5.38
C VAL A 164 -13.45 18.84 -6.82
N ASP A 165 -14.68 19.23 -7.19
CA ASP A 165 -14.93 19.89 -8.47
C ASP A 165 -14.28 21.28 -8.45
N THR A 166 -13.29 21.47 -9.32
CA THR A 166 -12.53 22.73 -9.42
C THR A 166 -12.86 23.50 -10.69
N SER A 167 -13.94 23.14 -11.40
CA SER A 167 -14.31 23.75 -12.69
C SER A 167 -14.52 25.25 -12.59
N ALA A 168 -15.16 25.71 -11.51
CA ALA A 168 -15.48 27.12 -11.26
C ALA A 168 -14.68 27.72 -10.09
N LEU A 169 -13.69 26.99 -9.56
CA LEU A 169 -12.90 27.42 -8.41
C LEU A 169 -11.53 27.91 -8.85
N THR A 170 -11.08 28.97 -8.19
CA THR A 170 -9.67 29.37 -8.19
C THR A 170 -8.82 28.37 -7.38
N PRO A 171 -7.48 28.38 -7.52
CA PRO A 171 -6.61 27.55 -6.69
C PRO A 171 -6.79 27.78 -5.18
N TYR A 172 -6.96 29.04 -4.77
CA TYR A 172 -7.18 29.40 -3.37
C TYR A 172 -8.52 28.86 -2.84
N GLU A 173 -9.63 29.07 -3.57
CA GLU A 173 -10.95 28.52 -3.17
C GLU A 173 -10.94 26.98 -3.16
N SER A 174 -10.20 26.36 -4.07
CA SER A 174 -9.99 24.92 -4.08
C SER A 174 -9.25 24.47 -2.81
N ALA A 175 -8.20 25.20 -2.41
CA ALA A 175 -7.45 24.93 -1.20
C ALA A 175 -8.29 25.16 0.08
N GLU A 176 -9.11 26.21 0.16
CA GLU A 176 -10.03 26.43 1.27
C GLU A 176 -10.99 25.26 1.45
N ARG A 177 -11.58 24.78 0.34
CA ARG A 177 -12.50 23.63 0.37
C ARG A 177 -11.81 22.35 0.84
N ILE A 178 -10.56 22.13 0.45
CA ILE A 178 -9.77 20.99 0.90
C ILE A 178 -9.40 21.12 2.37
N ALA A 179 -8.95 22.30 2.81
CA ALA A 179 -8.59 22.57 4.19
C ALA A 179 -9.79 22.32 5.13
N ASP A 180 -10.97 22.79 4.75
CA ASP A 180 -12.19 22.55 5.51
C ASP A 180 -12.60 21.07 5.52
N ALA A 181 -12.52 20.38 4.37
CA ALA A 181 -12.83 18.96 4.30
C ALA A 181 -11.85 18.10 5.14
N VAL A 182 -10.56 18.46 5.18
CA VAL A 182 -9.56 17.81 6.04
C VAL A 182 -9.84 18.11 7.52
N ARG A 183 -10.14 19.37 7.88
CA ARG A 183 -10.39 19.82 9.26
C ARG A 183 -11.64 19.17 9.87
N THR A 184 -12.70 19.05 9.06
CA THR A 184 -13.98 18.45 9.44
C THR A 184 -13.99 16.93 9.36
N GLY A 185 -12.93 16.33 8.79
CA GLY A 185 -12.84 14.89 8.60
C GLY A 185 -13.67 14.35 7.41
N ALA A 186 -14.20 15.22 6.56
CA ALA A 186 -14.96 14.85 5.37
C ALA A 186 -14.10 14.16 4.28
N VAL A 187 -12.78 14.39 4.29
CA VAL A 187 -11.83 13.55 3.55
C VAL A 187 -11.44 12.37 4.44
N PRO A 188 -11.95 11.14 4.25
CA PRO A 188 -11.56 10.02 5.08
C PRO A 188 -10.06 9.73 4.95
N VAL A 189 -9.49 9.07 5.96
CA VAL A 189 -8.18 8.43 5.79
C VAL A 189 -8.42 7.24 4.87
N CYS A 190 -7.58 7.06 3.85
CA CYS A 190 -7.67 5.90 2.99
C CYS A 190 -7.49 4.64 3.81
N ASP A 191 -8.46 3.73 3.70
CA ASP A 191 -8.32 2.38 4.22
C ASP A 191 -7.21 1.71 3.42
N ILE A 192 -6.05 1.59 4.03
CA ILE A 192 -4.89 0.96 3.44
C ILE A 192 -4.45 -0.08 4.43
N VAL A 193 -4.62 -1.33 4.03
CA VAL A 193 -3.92 -2.41 4.69
C VAL A 193 -2.85 -2.90 3.75
N GLN A 194 -1.65 -2.42 4.02
CA GLN A 194 -0.43 -3.03 3.53
C GLN A 194 0.50 -3.22 4.70
N THR A 195 0.94 -4.46 4.87
CA THR A 195 2.20 -4.75 5.55
C THR A 195 3.33 -4.24 4.65
N PRO A 196 4.32 -3.47 5.16
CA PRO A 196 5.39 -2.92 4.34
C PRO A 196 6.13 -4.01 3.57
N GLU A 197 6.56 -3.74 2.34
CA GLU A 197 7.63 -4.56 1.76
C GLU A 197 8.91 -4.40 2.63
N PRO A 198 9.54 -5.51 3.06
CA PRO A 198 10.70 -5.45 3.94
C PRO A 198 11.86 -4.66 3.32
N THR A 199 12.51 -3.77 4.08
CA THR A 199 13.80 -3.13 3.71
C THR A 199 15.01 -3.77 4.40
N ALA A 200 14.76 -4.78 5.21
CA ALA A 200 15.73 -5.57 5.98
C ALA A 200 15.09 -6.94 6.30
N GLU A 201 15.87 -7.85 6.88
CA GLU A 201 15.33 -9.11 7.40
C GLU A 201 14.15 -8.83 8.33
N THR A 202 13.08 -9.60 8.17
CA THR A 202 11.85 -9.44 8.96
C THR A 202 11.59 -10.64 9.83
N VAL A 203 10.92 -10.41 10.95
CA VAL A 203 10.22 -11.46 11.68
C VAL A 203 8.75 -11.37 11.26
N ALA A 204 8.15 -12.47 10.84
CA ALA A 204 6.72 -12.54 10.53
C ALA A 204 6.07 -13.66 11.34
N ALA A 205 4.80 -13.47 11.69
CA ALA A 205 4.02 -14.42 12.48
C ALA A 205 2.70 -14.74 11.75
N GLY A 206 2.48 -16.01 11.46
CA GLY A 206 1.22 -16.53 10.96
C GLY A 206 0.54 -17.46 11.96
N VAL A 207 -0.78 -17.56 11.87
CA VAL A 207 -1.57 -18.43 12.74
C VAL A 207 -2.39 -19.41 11.92
N LEU A 208 -2.27 -20.69 12.25
CA LEU A 208 -3.06 -21.75 11.64
C LEU A 208 -4.35 -21.93 12.46
N LEU A 209 -5.49 -21.71 11.80
CA LEU A 209 -6.82 -21.93 12.34
C LEU A 209 -7.45 -23.10 11.60
N PHE A 210 -8.17 -23.94 12.33
CA PHE A 210 -8.71 -25.18 11.80
C PHE A 210 -10.23 -25.26 11.94
N ASP A 211 -10.91 -25.89 10.99
CA ASP A 211 -12.32 -26.20 11.15
C ASP A 211 -12.54 -27.55 11.87
N GLU A 212 -13.82 -27.95 11.96
CA GLU A 212 -14.22 -29.21 12.57
C GLU A 212 -13.67 -30.45 11.83
N GLN A 213 -13.31 -30.31 10.56
CA GLN A 213 -12.74 -31.36 9.71
C GLN A 213 -11.19 -31.32 9.68
N ASN A 214 -10.55 -30.51 10.55
CA ASN A 214 -9.10 -30.28 10.57
C ASN A 214 -8.53 -29.70 9.25
N ARG A 215 -9.34 -29.01 8.46
CA ARG A 215 -8.88 -28.23 7.32
C ARG A 215 -8.33 -26.90 7.82
N VAL A 216 -7.28 -26.39 7.19
CA VAL A 216 -6.61 -25.14 7.58
C VAL A 216 -7.24 -23.95 6.87
N LEU A 217 -7.41 -22.84 7.59
CA LEU A 217 -7.84 -21.58 7.02
C LEU A 217 -6.74 -20.99 6.14
N LEU A 218 -7.08 -20.73 4.88
CA LEU A 218 -6.29 -19.93 3.95
C LEU A 218 -7.08 -18.68 3.55
N VAL A 219 -6.37 -17.59 3.32
CA VAL A 219 -6.89 -16.31 2.84
C VAL A 219 -6.27 -15.97 1.49
N ASP A 220 -7.03 -15.26 0.65
CA ASP A 220 -6.60 -14.81 -0.67
C ASP A 220 -6.53 -13.28 -0.70
N PRO A 221 -5.35 -12.67 -0.50
CA PRO A 221 -5.19 -11.23 -0.42
C PRO A 221 -5.44 -10.53 -1.77
N THR A 222 -6.03 -9.33 -1.76
CA THR A 222 -6.29 -8.54 -2.98
C THR A 222 -5.02 -8.00 -3.63
N TYR A 223 -3.98 -7.73 -2.82
CA TYR A 223 -2.77 -7.00 -3.21
C TYR A 223 -1.64 -7.88 -3.80
N LYS A 224 -1.71 -9.20 -3.66
CA LYS A 224 -0.75 -10.14 -4.27
C LYS A 224 -1.44 -11.40 -4.76
N ALA A 225 -0.84 -12.07 -5.75
CA ALA A 225 -1.35 -13.35 -6.20
C ALA A 225 -0.89 -14.48 -5.27
N GLY A 226 -1.81 -15.38 -4.92
CA GLY A 226 -1.52 -16.60 -4.18
C GLY A 226 -2.11 -16.60 -2.77
N TRP A 227 -2.56 -17.78 -2.35
CA TRP A 227 -3.15 -17.99 -1.03
C TRP A 227 -2.07 -18.00 0.05
N GLU A 228 -2.46 -17.67 1.28
CA GLU A 228 -1.60 -17.73 2.46
C GLU A 228 -2.38 -17.99 3.75
N PHE A 229 -1.68 -18.12 4.87
CA PHE A 229 -2.28 -18.19 6.21
C PHE A 229 -2.44 -16.77 6.75
N PRO A 230 -3.43 -16.52 7.63
CA PRO A 230 -3.54 -15.23 8.29
C PRO A 230 -2.26 -14.88 9.06
N GLY A 231 -1.77 -13.66 8.89
CA GLY A 231 -0.52 -13.24 9.50
C GLY A 231 0.24 -12.15 8.77
N GLY A 232 1.21 -11.57 9.46
CA GLY A 232 1.96 -10.42 8.98
C GLY A 232 3.30 -10.24 9.68
N VAL A 233 3.92 -9.09 9.42
CA VAL A 233 5.24 -8.74 9.98
C VAL A 233 5.08 -8.36 11.44
N VAL A 234 5.99 -8.86 12.28
CA VAL A 234 6.07 -8.50 13.70
C VAL A 234 6.59 -7.07 13.81
N GLU A 235 5.81 -6.22 14.48
CA GLU A 235 6.19 -4.83 14.65
C GLU A 235 7.31 -4.65 15.68
N ARG A 236 7.99 -3.50 15.64
CA ARG A 236 9.10 -3.23 16.57
C ARG A 236 8.61 -3.21 18.02
N GLY A 237 9.18 -4.09 18.84
CA GLY A 237 8.82 -4.25 20.26
C GLY A 237 7.58 -5.12 20.50
N GLU A 238 6.97 -5.65 19.44
CA GLU A 238 5.86 -6.59 19.51
C GLU A 238 6.38 -8.03 19.71
N ALA A 239 5.68 -8.81 20.53
CA ALA A 239 5.97 -10.24 20.65
C ALA A 239 5.40 -10.99 19.43
N PRO A 240 6.11 -11.95 18.80
CA PRO A 240 5.62 -12.61 17.59
C PRO A 240 4.24 -13.27 17.72
N ALA A 241 3.95 -13.91 18.86
CA ALA A 241 2.62 -14.49 19.09
C ALA A 241 1.52 -13.41 19.17
N ARG A 242 1.83 -12.21 19.67
CA ARG A 242 0.88 -11.08 19.71
C ARG A 242 0.65 -10.49 18.32
N ALA A 243 1.70 -10.41 17.50
CA ALA A 243 1.56 -10.05 16.09
C ALA A 243 0.59 -11.01 15.38
N GLY A 244 0.78 -12.33 15.54
CA GLY A 244 -0.15 -13.32 14.96
C GLY A 244 -1.60 -13.14 15.42
N ILE A 245 -1.85 -12.85 16.71
CA ILE A 245 -3.20 -12.58 17.22
C ILE A 245 -3.79 -11.31 16.59
N ARG A 246 -3.01 -10.23 16.50
CA ARG A 246 -3.42 -8.95 15.90
C ARG A 246 -3.82 -9.14 14.44
N GLU A 247 -2.97 -9.79 13.65
CA GLU A 247 -3.20 -10.00 12.22
C GLU A 247 -4.44 -10.88 11.97
N VAL A 248 -4.65 -11.94 12.76
CA VAL A 248 -5.89 -12.74 12.69
C VAL A 248 -7.12 -11.88 12.95
N ALA A 249 -7.08 -11.02 13.97
CA ALA A 249 -8.17 -10.14 14.32
C ALA A 249 -8.46 -9.11 13.22
N GLU A 250 -7.42 -8.52 12.63
CA GLU A 250 -7.52 -7.52 11.55
C GLU A 250 -8.04 -8.15 10.25
N GLU A 251 -7.48 -9.28 9.82
CA GLU A 251 -7.81 -9.90 8.53
C GLU A 251 -9.11 -10.70 8.53
N THR A 252 -9.51 -11.28 9.67
CA THR A 252 -10.63 -12.25 9.73
C THR A 252 -11.74 -11.86 10.70
N GLY A 253 -11.48 -10.87 11.57
CA GLY A 253 -12.38 -10.49 12.67
C GLY A 253 -12.39 -11.47 13.85
N ILE A 254 -11.59 -12.54 13.81
CA ILE A 254 -11.54 -13.56 14.87
C ILE A 254 -10.64 -13.10 16.01
N GLN A 255 -11.13 -13.21 17.24
CA GLN A 255 -10.35 -12.94 18.44
C GLN A 255 -9.83 -14.26 19.01
N LEU A 256 -8.53 -14.31 19.31
CA LEU A 256 -7.92 -15.44 20.01
C LEU A 256 -7.73 -15.07 21.48
N ASP A 257 -8.38 -15.82 22.37
CA ASP A 257 -8.36 -15.56 23.81
C ASP A 257 -7.03 -15.97 24.45
N ASP A 258 -6.40 -17.01 23.92
CA ASP A 258 -5.16 -17.59 24.43
C ASP A 258 -3.95 -17.29 23.54
N VAL A 259 -2.77 -17.29 24.15
CA VAL A 259 -1.51 -17.19 23.40
C VAL A 259 -1.32 -18.49 22.59
N PRO A 260 -1.26 -18.41 21.25
CA PRO A 260 -1.23 -19.60 20.42
C PRO A 260 0.12 -20.32 20.54
N ARG A 261 0.09 -21.66 20.41
CA ARG A 261 1.28 -22.50 20.61
C ARG A 261 2.19 -22.41 19.38
N LEU A 262 3.49 -22.21 19.57
CA LEU A 262 4.46 -22.22 18.47
C LEU A 262 4.53 -23.60 17.80
N LEU A 263 4.44 -23.63 16.47
CA LEU A 263 4.57 -24.84 15.65
C LEU A 263 5.90 -24.86 14.88
N VAL A 264 6.24 -23.76 14.21
CA VAL A 264 7.41 -23.68 13.33
C VAL A 264 8.12 -22.35 13.53
N VAL A 265 9.45 -22.40 13.54
CA VAL A 265 10.33 -21.27 13.24
C VAL A 265 11.09 -21.63 11.97
N ASP A 266 10.90 -20.88 10.90
CA ASP A 266 11.56 -21.10 9.62
C ASP A 266 12.42 -19.90 9.27
N TRP A 267 13.72 -20.12 9.07
CA TRP A 267 14.64 -19.11 8.56
C TRP A 267 14.61 -19.10 7.04
N GLU A 268 14.14 -18.01 6.45
CA GLU A 268 14.18 -17.77 5.02
C GLU A 268 15.46 -17.00 4.64
N PRO A 269 16.31 -17.53 3.73
CA PRO A 269 17.48 -16.82 3.27
C PRO A 269 17.09 -15.58 2.44
N PRO A 270 17.92 -14.51 2.44
CA PRO A 270 17.71 -13.36 1.57
C PRO A 270 17.78 -13.76 0.09
N ALA A 271 16.83 -13.27 -0.70
CA ALA A 271 16.74 -13.46 -2.14
C ALA A 271 16.41 -12.12 -2.79
N PRO A 272 17.43 -11.32 -3.21
CA PRO A 272 17.22 -9.95 -3.68
C PRO A 272 16.14 -9.84 -4.76
N PRO A 273 15.22 -8.84 -4.67
CA PRO A 273 15.24 -7.71 -3.73
C PRO A 273 14.75 -8.04 -2.31
N GLY A 274 14.25 -9.25 -2.05
CA GLY A 274 13.78 -9.68 -0.74
C GLY A 274 14.92 -9.92 0.26
N TYR A 275 14.68 -9.58 1.52
CA TYR A 275 15.68 -9.64 2.58
C TYR A 275 15.62 -10.91 3.43
N GLY A 276 14.62 -11.77 3.25
CA GLY A 276 14.46 -12.99 4.06
C GLY A 276 14.04 -12.70 5.50
N GLY A 277 14.45 -13.55 6.43
CA GLY A 277 14.23 -13.42 7.87
C GLY A 277 13.53 -14.61 8.50
N LEU A 278 12.90 -14.42 9.66
CA LEU A 278 12.25 -15.49 10.41
C LEU A 278 10.74 -15.51 10.15
N ARG A 279 10.18 -16.70 9.96
CA ARG A 279 8.74 -16.97 9.84
C ARG A 279 8.31 -17.88 10.97
N LEU A 280 7.43 -17.39 11.81
CA LEU A 280 6.86 -18.15 12.91
C LEU A 280 5.44 -18.55 12.55
N LEU A 281 5.10 -19.83 12.72
CA LEU A 281 3.72 -20.30 12.64
C LEU A 281 3.25 -20.77 14.01
N PHE A 282 2.05 -20.35 14.37
CA PHE A 282 1.40 -20.70 15.62
C PHE A 282 0.10 -21.48 15.40
N ASP A 283 -0.26 -22.33 16.35
CA ASP A 283 -1.52 -23.06 16.42
C ASP A 283 -2.57 -22.19 17.10
N GLY A 284 -3.48 -21.62 16.30
CA GLY A 284 -4.61 -20.82 16.79
C GLY A 284 -5.80 -21.68 17.23
N GLY A 285 -5.70 -23.01 17.10
CA GLY A 285 -6.76 -23.92 17.52
C GLY A 285 -7.86 -24.14 16.49
N ARG A 286 -8.98 -24.68 16.96
CA ARG A 286 -10.15 -25.01 16.13
C ARG A 286 -11.20 -23.94 16.29
N LEU A 287 -11.76 -23.50 15.17
CA LEU A 287 -12.90 -22.60 15.09
C LEU A 287 -14.17 -23.44 15.05
N ASP A 288 -15.13 -23.11 15.91
CA ASP A 288 -16.45 -23.73 15.83
C ASP A 288 -17.24 -23.21 14.61
N GLY A 289 -18.30 -23.92 14.23
CA GLY A 289 -19.12 -23.53 13.09
C GLY A 289 -19.76 -22.14 13.19
N ALA A 290 -19.92 -21.57 14.38
CA ALA A 290 -20.44 -20.21 14.57
C ALA A 290 -19.35 -19.14 14.39
N GLU A 291 -18.13 -19.40 14.85
CA GLU A 291 -16.94 -18.56 14.63
C GLU A 291 -16.56 -18.50 13.16
N ALA A 292 -16.54 -19.64 12.47
CA ALA A 292 -16.29 -19.69 11.03
C ALA A 292 -17.32 -18.87 10.23
N ARG A 293 -18.58 -18.79 10.70
CA ARG A 293 -19.63 -17.96 10.08
C ARG A 293 -19.53 -16.47 10.45
N ARG A 294 -18.85 -16.14 11.54
CA ARG A 294 -18.59 -14.76 11.99
C ARG A 294 -17.38 -14.13 11.29
N MET A 295 -16.68 -14.87 10.44
CA MET A 295 -15.60 -14.33 9.63
C MET A 295 -16.10 -13.14 8.84
N LEU A 296 -15.62 -11.97 9.23
CA LEU A 296 -15.83 -10.74 8.52
C LEU A 296 -14.66 -10.63 7.58
N LEU A 297 -14.92 -10.71 6.28
CA LEU A 297 -13.94 -10.26 5.31
C LEU A 297 -13.98 -8.73 5.30
N PRO A 298 -12.88 -8.04 5.63
CA PRO A 298 -12.74 -6.65 5.23
C PRO A 298 -12.80 -6.65 3.71
N GLY A 299 -13.89 -6.13 3.15
CA GLY A 299 -14.15 -6.09 1.72
C GLY A 299 -13.03 -5.54 0.81
N PRO A 300 -12.06 -4.71 1.27
CA PRO A 300 -10.96 -4.26 0.42
C PRO A 300 -9.68 -5.13 0.45
N GLU A 301 -9.49 -6.03 1.41
CA GLU A 301 -8.16 -6.64 1.67
C GLU A 301 -8.03 -8.10 1.22
N LEU A 302 -9.13 -8.84 1.28
CA LEU A 302 -9.17 -10.26 0.93
C LEU A 302 -10.21 -10.50 -0.17
N ARG A 303 -9.77 -11.09 -1.29
CA ARG A 303 -10.66 -11.57 -2.36
C ARG A 303 -11.52 -12.73 -1.90
N GLY A 304 -11.04 -13.50 -0.92
CA GLY A 304 -11.77 -14.62 -0.35
C GLY A 304 -10.99 -15.34 0.74
N TRP A 305 -11.62 -16.37 1.31
CA TRP A 305 -11.04 -17.28 2.28
C TRP A 305 -11.58 -18.69 2.06
N ARG A 306 -10.86 -19.70 2.56
CA ARG A 306 -11.27 -21.10 2.46
C ARG A 306 -10.60 -21.95 3.52
N PHE A 307 -11.35 -22.92 4.08
CA PHE A 307 -10.74 -24.06 4.77
C PHE A 307 -10.32 -25.12 3.75
N ALA A 308 -9.02 -25.40 3.69
CA ALA A 308 -8.40 -26.34 2.76
C ALA A 308 -7.81 -27.56 3.49
N SER A 309 -7.95 -28.74 2.91
CA SER A 309 -7.14 -29.90 3.30
C SER A 309 -5.65 -29.66 2.97
N GLU A 310 -4.76 -30.50 3.50
CA GLU A 310 -3.34 -30.44 3.11
C GLU A 310 -3.15 -30.64 1.59
N GLU A 311 -3.91 -31.56 0.99
CA GLU A 311 -3.88 -31.82 -0.46
C GLU A 311 -4.37 -30.62 -1.27
N GLU A 312 -5.45 -29.97 -0.83
CA GLU A 312 -5.96 -28.75 -1.47
C GLU A 312 -4.95 -27.61 -1.32
N ALA A 313 -4.37 -27.43 -0.13
CA ALA A 313 -3.39 -26.39 0.14
C ALA A 313 -2.14 -26.52 -0.75
N ALA A 314 -1.74 -27.74 -1.14
CA ALA A 314 -0.65 -27.98 -2.09
C ALA A 314 -0.89 -27.34 -3.46
N THR A 315 -2.16 -27.16 -3.85
CA THR A 315 -2.55 -26.53 -5.13
C THR A 315 -2.74 -25.01 -5.01
N LEU A 316 -2.94 -24.51 -3.79
CA LEU A 316 -3.28 -23.11 -3.53
C LEU A 316 -2.07 -22.27 -3.09
N LEU A 317 -1.18 -22.88 -2.29
CA LEU A 317 -0.05 -22.19 -1.69
C LEU A 317 1.19 -22.22 -2.60
N PRO A 318 2.00 -21.15 -2.60
CA PRO A 318 3.35 -21.21 -3.15
C PRO A 318 4.19 -22.33 -2.49
N PRO A 319 5.12 -22.99 -3.22
CA PRO A 319 5.84 -24.17 -2.73
C PRO A 319 6.49 -24.01 -1.35
N VAL A 320 7.17 -22.88 -1.11
CA VAL A 320 7.84 -22.60 0.18
C VAL A 320 6.84 -22.49 1.33
N ARG A 321 5.69 -21.85 1.11
CA ARG A 321 4.62 -21.76 2.12
C ARG A 321 3.97 -23.11 2.37
N TYR A 322 3.78 -23.91 1.31
CA TYR A 322 3.25 -25.25 1.45
C TYR A 322 4.15 -26.15 2.29
N GLU A 323 5.47 -26.17 2.04
CA GLU A 323 6.40 -26.95 2.87
C GLU A 323 6.37 -26.49 4.34
N ARG A 324 6.25 -25.18 4.60
CA ARG A 324 6.08 -24.66 5.96
C ARG A 324 4.79 -25.15 6.63
N LEU A 325 3.66 -25.13 5.91
CA LEU A 325 2.40 -25.71 6.41
C LEU A 325 2.58 -27.18 6.73
N ARG A 326 3.19 -27.92 5.80
CA ARG A 326 3.41 -29.36 5.92
C ARG A 326 4.11 -29.68 7.23
N TRP A 327 5.21 -29.01 7.54
CA TRP A 327 5.94 -29.21 8.79
C TRP A 327 5.20 -28.69 10.02
N ALA A 328 4.45 -27.58 9.91
CA ALA A 328 3.61 -27.09 11.00
C ALA A 328 2.51 -28.09 11.40
N LEU A 329 1.91 -28.79 10.43
CA LEU A 329 0.95 -29.86 10.71
C LEU A 329 1.60 -31.03 11.47
N ARG A 330 2.84 -31.42 11.13
CA ARG A 330 3.57 -32.49 11.85
C ARG A 330 3.98 -32.05 13.23
N ALA A 331 4.46 -30.81 13.38
CA ALA A 331 4.77 -30.20 14.68
C ALA A 331 3.54 -30.22 15.60
N ARG A 332 2.36 -29.93 15.04
CA ARG A 332 1.08 -29.95 15.75
C ARG A 332 0.71 -31.35 16.24
N GLU A 333 0.83 -32.36 15.37
CA GLU A 333 0.58 -33.78 15.69
C GLU A 333 1.53 -34.32 16.76
N GLN A 334 2.81 -33.93 16.69
CA GLN A 334 3.84 -34.37 17.63
C GLN A 334 3.83 -33.59 18.95
N GLY A 335 3.20 -32.41 18.96
CA GLY A 335 3.18 -31.51 20.11
C GLY A 335 4.54 -30.85 20.39
N ALA A 336 5.42 -30.77 19.39
CA ALA A 336 6.76 -30.19 19.50
C ALA A 336 7.02 -29.21 18.35
N ALA A 337 7.53 -28.02 18.68
CA ALA A 337 7.87 -27.02 17.66
C ALA A 337 9.09 -27.47 16.84
N LEU A 338 9.09 -27.17 15.55
CA LEU A 338 10.16 -27.49 14.62
C LEU A 338 10.93 -26.23 14.19
N TYR A 339 12.23 -26.38 14.02
CA TYR A 339 13.08 -25.38 13.38
C TYR A 339 13.36 -25.80 11.94
N LEU A 340 13.15 -24.89 11.00
CA LEU A 340 13.36 -25.09 9.57
C LEU A 340 14.37 -24.05 9.04
N GLU A 341 15.09 -24.43 8.00
CA GLU A 341 15.89 -23.52 7.17
C GLU A 341 15.42 -23.66 5.72
N ALA A 342 14.94 -22.57 5.15
CA ALA A 342 14.34 -22.52 3.81
C ALA A 342 13.23 -23.58 3.61
N GLY A 343 12.40 -23.81 4.63
CA GLY A 343 11.32 -24.81 4.60
C GLY A 343 11.77 -26.26 4.81
N VAL A 344 13.04 -26.50 5.13
CA VAL A 344 13.59 -27.85 5.40
C VAL A 344 13.88 -27.99 6.89
N PRO A 345 13.41 -29.05 7.58
CA PRO A 345 13.68 -29.24 9.00
C PRO A 345 15.16 -29.48 9.26
N VAL A 346 15.66 -28.87 10.34
CA VAL A 346 17.03 -29.02 10.80
C VAL A 346 17.02 -29.65 12.19
N GLY A 347 17.70 -30.79 12.33
CA GLY A 347 17.68 -31.64 13.53
C GLY A 347 16.82 -32.88 13.35
#